data_AF-A0A932YSH6-F1
#
_entry.id   AF-A0A932YSH6-F1
#
_cell.length_a   1.000
_cell.length_b   1.000
_cell.length_c   1.000
_cell.angle_alpha   90.00
_cell.angle_beta   90.00
_cell.angle_gamma   90.00
#
_symmetry.space_group_name_H-M   'P 1'
#
loop_
_entity.id
_entity.type
_entity.pdbx_description
1 polymer ?
#
loop_
_entity_poly.entity_id
_entity_poly.type
_entity_poly.pdbx_seq_one_letter_code
_entity_poly.pdbx_strand_id
1 'polypeptide(L)'
;MLNTTTLSIAGFVAVVFVAAGFLFFSQEKTPGNEATPVTIAPMTTNVIMKTNKGEIELELLSDLAPKTVENFLTLAKSGFYNGVKFHRVIQGFMIQGGDPLSKDDAQKGGWGTGGPGYAFEDEIHAENKNLTGTIAMANAGPNTNGSQFFINTADNVFLNDKHTVFGKVVRGLDVVRLIEDTPTDGNDRPVSSVVIEGIIVK
;
A
#
# COMPACT_ATOMS: atom_id res chain seq x y z
N MET A 1 -29.35 -90.62 27.56
CA MET A 1 -28.04 -91.14 27.09
C MET A 1 -27.17 -89.93 26.84
N LEU A 2 -26.04 -89.63 27.47
CA LEU A 2 -25.14 -90.20 28.47
C LEU A 2 -24.61 -88.96 29.25
N ASN A 3 -24.66 -88.88 30.57
CA ASN A 3 -23.82 -89.51 31.60
C ASN A 3 -22.68 -88.59 32.10
N THR A 4 -22.70 -88.33 33.42
CA THR A 4 -21.57 -88.14 34.37
C THR A 4 -20.61 -86.95 34.13
N THR A 5 -20.13 -86.18 35.12
CA THR A 5 -19.67 -86.55 36.47
C THR A 5 -19.44 -85.29 37.31
N THR A 6 -19.66 -85.41 38.61
CA THR A 6 -19.23 -84.58 39.76
C THR A 6 -17.75 -84.17 39.75
N LEU A 7 -17.40 -83.02 40.37
CA LEU A 7 -16.59 -82.95 41.62
C LEU A 7 -16.32 -81.48 42.04
N SER A 8 -16.57 -81.14 43.31
CA SER A 8 -16.00 -79.95 43.97
C SER A 8 -14.59 -80.28 44.49
N ILE A 9 -13.67 -79.31 44.56
CA ILE A 9 -12.77 -79.09 45.71
C ILE A 9 -12.11 -77.71 45.58
N ALA A 10 -11.93 -77.12 46.76
CA ALA A 10 -11.45 -75.78 47.06
C ALA A 10 -10.00 -75.47 46.64
N GLY A 11 -9.74 -74.20 46.40
CA GLY A 11 -8.41 -73.61 46.31
C GLY A 11 -8.46 -72.16 46.74
N PHE A 12 -8.08 -71.90 47.99
CA PHE A 12 -7.99 -70.57 48.60
C PHE A 12 -6.73 -69.88 48.07
N VAL A 13 -6.87 -68.76 47.35
CA VAL A 13 -5.77 -67.82 47.13
C VAL A 13 -6.27 -66.43 47.51
N ALA A 14 -5.78 -65.96 48.65
CA ALA A 14 -5.98 -64.60 49.11
C ALA A 14 -5.20 -63.65 48.17
N VAL A 15 -5.93 -62.83 47.41
CA VAL A 15 -5.36 -61.71 46.67
C VAL A 15 -5.72 -60.43 47.40
N VAL A 16 -4.70 -59.81 47.97
CA VAL A 16 -4.72 -58.50 48.63
C VAL A 16 -4.98 -57.44 47.55
N PHE A 17 -6.15 -56.80 47.58
CA PHE A 17 -6.42 -55.62 46.76
C PHE A 17 -5.85 -54.37 47.43
N VAL A 18 -4.77 -53.84 46.84
CA VAL A 18 -4.23 -52.51 47.15
C VAL A 18 -5.18 -51.48 46.55
N ALA A 19 -5.81 -50.68 47.40
CA ALA A 19 -6.62 -49.54 47.00
C ALA A 19 -5.70 -48.43 46.45
N ALA A 20 -5.59 -48.33 45.13
CA ALA A 20 -5.03 -47.18 44.46
C ALA A 20 -6.19 -46.24 44.08
N GLY A 21 -6.26 -45.09 44.76
CA GLY A 21 -7.21 -44.03 44.44
C GLY A 21 -6.97 -43.51 43.02
N PHE A 22 -7.96 -43.65 42.15
CA PHE A 22 -7.96 -43.01 40.85
C PHE A 22 -8.24 -41.51 41.03
N LEU A 23 -7.18 -40.71 40.90
CA LEU A 23 -7.26 -39.28 40.66
C LEU A 23 -7.98 -39.04 39.33
N PHE A 24 -9.13 -38.36 39.40
CA PHE A 24 -9.79 -37.77 38.24
C PHE A 24 -8.88 -36.69 37.65
N PHE A 25 -8.20 -37.00 36.55
CA PHE A 25 -7.54 -36.00 35.72
C PHE A 25 -8.61 -35.26 34.90
N SER A 26 -8.79 -33.97 35.19
CA SER A 26 -9.52 -33.06 34.31
C SER A 26 -8.74 -32.94 33.01
N GLN A 27 -9.35 -33.33 31.89
CA GLN A 27 -8.82 -33.06 30.55
C GLN A 27 -8.85 -31.54 30.34
N GLU A 28 -7.68 -30.89 30.27
CA GLU A 28 -7.60 -29.54 29.72
C GLU A 28 -7.94 -29.62 28.24
N LYS A 29 -9.11 -29.07 27.89
CA LYS A 29 -9.55 -28.88 26.52
C LYS A 29 -8.56 -27.96 25.81
N THR A 30 -7.81 -28.48 24.85
CA THR A 30 -7.01 -27.69 23.92
C THR A 30 -7.90 -26.63 23.29
N PRO A 31 -7.55 -25.33 23.31
CA PRO A 31 -8.39 -24.30 22.71
C PRO A 31 -8.44 -24.55 21.20
N GLY A 32 -9.64 -24.88 20.73
CA GLY A 32 -9.95 -24.96 19.32
C GLY A 32 -9.77 -23.61 18.66
N ASN A 33 -9.31 -23.65 17.42
CA ASN A 33 -9.18 -22.53 16.51
C ASN A 33 -10.56 -21.92 16.21
N GLU A 34 -11.07 -21.09 17.11
CA GLU A 34 -12.14 -20.15 16.82
C GLU A 34 -11.49 -18.94 16.16
N ALA A 35 -11.61 -18.86 14.84
CA ALA A 35 -11.18 -17.71 14.07
C ALA A 35 -12.01 -16.48 14.49
N THR A 36 -11.48 -15.71 15.42
CA THR A 36 -11.87 -14.30 15.57
C THR A 36 -11.69 -13.63 14.21
N PRO A 37 -12.64 -12.79 13.73
CA PRO A 37 -12.39 -11.99 12.55
C PRO A 37 -11.21 -11.08 12.89
N VAL A 38 -10.04 -11.39 12.31
CA VAL A 38 -8.89 -10.50 12.34
C VAL A 38 -9.31 -9.32 11.50
N THR A 39 -9.71 -8.23 12.14
CA THR A 39 -9.74 -6.92 11.49
C THR A 39 -8.29 -6.63 11.12
N ILE A 40 -7.90 -6.96 9.89
CA ILE A 40 -6.58 -6.61 9.36
C ILE A 40 -6.58 -5.09 9.30
N ALA A 41 -5.81 -4.45 10.18
CA ALA A 41 -5.61 -3.02 10.11
C ALA A 41 -5.05 -2.70 8.72
N PRO A 42 -5.51 -1.62 8.07
CA PRO A 42 -5.08 -1.31 6.72
C PRO A 42 -3.56 -1.18 6.66
N MET A 43 -2.92 -1.84 5.68
CA MET A 43 -1.48 -1.85 5.50
C MET A 43 -1.03 -0.54 4.84
N THR A 44 -0.92 0.52 5.63
CA THR A 44 -0.46 1.83 5.16
C THR A 44 1.05 1.96 5.29
N THR A 45 1.71 2.49 4.25
CA THR A 45 3.13 2.86 4.30
C THR A 45 3.27 4.38 4.20
N ASN A 46 4.00 5.00 5.12
CA ASN A 46 4.26 6.44 5.04
C ASN A 46 5.58 6.72 4.32
N VAL A 47 5.58 7.76 3.50
CA VAL A 47 6.79 8.28 2.85
C VAL A 47 6.90 9.78 3.02
N ILE A 48 8.14 10.29 3.07
CA ILE A 48 8.43 11.74 3.02
C ILE A 48 9.05 12.03 1.66
N MET A 49 8.33 12.80 0.83
CA MET A 49 8.85 13.39 -0.40
C MET A 49 9.49 14.73 -0.07
N LYS A 50 10.81 14.82 -0.21
CA LYS A 50 11.58 16.06 -0.03
C LYS A 50 11.63 16.81 -1.34
N THR A 51 11.28 18.09 -1.31
CA THR A 51 11.38 18.98 -2.46
C THR A 51 12.15 20.24 -2.06
N ASN A 52 12.64 20.97 -3.06
CA ASN A 52 13.22 22.31 -2.84
C ASN A 52 12.20 23.37 -2.35
N LYS A 53 10.93 23.01 -2.19
CA LYS A 53 9.86 23.84 -1.62
C LYS A 53 9.43 23.40 -0.22
N GLY A 54 9.94 22.28 0.28
CA GLY A 54 9.55 21.69 1.57
C GLY A 54 9.27 20.20 1.47
N GLU A 55 8.86 19.61 2.60
CA GLU A 55 8.55 18.18 2.70
C GLU A 55 7.05 17.93 2.60
N ILE A 56 6.68 16.87 1.87
CA ILE A 56 5.31 16.37 1.76
C ILE A 56 5.30 14.95 2.32
N GLU A 57 4.52 14.71 3.37
CA GLU A 57 4.32 13.36 3.90
C GLU A 57 3.07 12.74 3.28
N LEU A 58 3.25 11.57 2.67
CA LEU A 58 2.19 10.78 2.04
C LEU A 58 1.92 9.52 2.86
N GLU A 59 0.65 9.20 3.07
CA GLU A 59 0.17 7.88 3.50
C GLU A 59 -0.27 7.11 2.25
N LEU A 60 0.40 5.99 1.96
CA LEU A 60 0.15 5.15 0.80
C LEU A 60 -0.87 4.05 1.14
N LEU A 61 -1.83 3.83 0.25
CA LEU A 61 -3.01 2.99 0.45
C LEU A 61 -2.80 1.59 -0.17
N SER A 62 -1.88 0.79 0.40
CA SER A 62 -1.46 -0.49 -0.18
C SER A 62 -2.59 -1.52 -0.27
N ASP A 63 -3.65 -1.41 0.53
CA ASP A 63 -4.80 -2.33 0.44
C ASP A 63 -5.69 -2.02 -0.77
N LEU A 64 -5.69 -0.76 -1.22
CA LEU A 64 -6.53 -0.28 -2.31
C LEU A 64 -5.80 -0.34 -3.66
N ALA A 65 -4.50 -0.02 -3.66
CA ALA A 65 -3.66 0.01 -4.86
C ALA A 65 -2.31 -0.68 -4.63
N PRO A 66 -2.29 -1.99 -4.31
CA PRO A 66 -1.07 -2.71 -3.93
C PRO A 66 0.04 -2.64 -4.98
N LYS A 67 -0.29 -2.81 -6.27
CA LYS A 67 0.72 -2.82 -7.35
C LYS A 67 1.29 -1.42 -7.56
N THR A 68 0.43 -0.41 -7.51
CA THR A 68 0.83 0.99 -7.64
C THR A 68 1.76 1.40 -6.50
N VAL A 69 1.41 1.05 -5.25
CA VAL A 69 2.22 1.36 -4.08
C VAL A 69 3.57 0.62 -4.13
N GLU A 70 3.58 -0.67 -4.48
CA GLU A 70 4.81 -1.45 -4.63
C GLU A 70 5.75 -0.83 -5.68
N ASN A 71 5.21 -0.47 -6.85
CA ASN A 71 5.94 0.21 -7.91
C ASN A 71 6.53 1.54 -7.42
N PHE A 72 5.70 2.39 -6.81
CA PHE A 72 6.14 3.69 -6.30
C PHE A 72 7.25 3.56 -5.25
N LEU A 73 7.10 2.63 -4.30
CA LEU A 73 8.10 2.38 -3.26
C LEU A 73 9.40 1.82 -3.83
N THR A 74 9.33 0.95 -4.84
CA THR A 74 10.51 0.38 -5.51
C THR A 74 11.30 1.49 -6.23
N LEU A 75 10.60 2.36 -6.98
CA LEU A 75 11.22 3.50 -7.64
C LEU A 75 11.78 4.52 -6.64
N ALA A 76 11.06 4.80 -5.54
CA ALA A 76 11.56 5.66 -4.47
C ALA A 76 12.86 5.11 -3.83
N LYS A 77 12.88 3.83 -3.44
CA LYS A 77 14.04 3.18 -2.81
C LYS A 77 15.26 3.11 -3.71
N SER A 78 15.08 3.01 -5.03
CA SER A 78 16.18 3.06 -6.00
C SER A 78 16.71 4.46 -6.29
N GLY A 79 16.08 5.51 -5.74
CA GLY A 79 16.43 6.90 -6.04
C GLY A 79 15.93 7.37 -7.41
N PHE A 80 15.00 6.64 -8.04
CA PHE A 80 14.46 6.98 -9.36
C PHE A 80 13.89 8.41 -9.40
N TYR A 81 13.22 8.85 -8.32
CA TYR A 81 12.63 10.18 -8.25
C TYR A 81 13.62 11.30 -7.89
N ASN A 82 14.87 10.99 -7.53
CA ASN A 82 15.85 12.03 -7.18
C ASN A 82 16.18 12.87 -8.42
N GLY A 83 16.01 14.18 -8.30
CA GLY A 83 16.19 15.16 -9.37
C GLY A 83 15.01 15.27 -10.33
N VAL A 84 13.95 14.46 -10.17
CA VAL A 84 12.73 14.58 -10.99
C VAL A 84 12.04 15.91 -10.65
N LYS A 85 11.53 16.59 -11.67
CA LYS A 85 10.82 17.86 -11.51
C LYS A 85 9.31 17.66 -11.61
N PHE A 86 8.57 18.53 -10.92
CA PHE A 86 7.16 18.75 -11.25
C PHE A 86 7.11 19.49 -12.57
N HIS A 87 6.86 18.75 -13.65
CA HIS A 87 6.97 19.23 -15.02
C HIS A 87 5.65 19.77 -15.57
N ARG A 88 4.56 19.69 -14.80
CA ARG A 88 3.26 20.25 -15.15
C ARG A 88 2.49 20.63 -13.89
N VAL A 89 2.08 21.88 -13.77
CA VAL A 89 1.39 22.45 -12.62
C VAL A 89 0.23 23.29 -13.12
N ILE A 90 -0.98 22.97 -12.68
CA ILE A 90 -2.19 23.69 -13.10
C ILE A 90 -2.99 24.05 -11.85
N GLN A 91 -3.13 25.35 -11.62
CA GLN A 91 -3.86 25.88 -10.47
C GLN A 91 -5.33 25.46 -10.51
N GLY A 92 -5.85 25.02 -9.36
CA GLY A 92 -7.20 24.48 -9.24
C GLY A 92 -7.38 23.10 -9.87
N PHE A 93 -6.28 22.40 -10.15
CA PHE A 93 -6.31 21.06 -10.74
C PHE A 93 -5.33 20.11 -10.06
N MET A 94 -4.03 20.18 -10.39
CA MET A 94 -3.03 19.25 -9.86
C MET A 94 -1.58 19.73 -10.06
N ILE A 95 -0.65 19.06 -9.37
CA ILE A 95 0.79 19.13 -9.62
C ILE A 95 1.30 17.75 -10.07
N GLN A 96 1.90 17.66 -11.26
CA GLN A 96 2.33 16.41 -11.88
C GLN A 96 3.86 16.29 -11.95
N GLY A 97 4.35 15.11 -11.57
CA GLY A 97 5.76 14.75 -11.53
C GLY A 97 5.99 13.28 -11.91
N GLY A 98 7.16 12.75 -11.57
CA GLY A 98 7.50 11.33 -11.78
C GLY A 98 8.05 10.98 -13.16
N ASP A 99 8.30 11.96 -14.03
CA ASP A 99 8.95 11.73 -15.32
C ASP A 99 10.48 11.79 -15.20
N PRO A 100 11.24 10.72 -15.52
CA PRO A 100 12.71 10.74 -15.46
C PRO A 100 13.37 11.70 -16.46
N LEU A 101 12.73 12.02 -17.61
CA LEU A 101 13.29 12.97 -18.57
C LEU A 101 13.34 14.39 -17.98
N SER A 102 12.48 14.68 -16.99
CA SER A 102 12.46 15.96 -16.29
C SER A 102 13.74 16.29 -15.52
N LYS A 103 14.62 15.31 -15.31
CA LYS A 103 15.93 15.52 -14.68
C LYS A 103 16.85 16.38 -15.54
N ASP A 104 16.74 16.28 -16.86
CA ASP A 104 17.60 16.94 -17.83
C ASP A 104 16.84 18.04 -18.58
N ASP A 105 17.29 19.29 -18.43
CA ASP A 105 16.70 20.44 -19.12
C ASP A 105 16.95 20.39 -20.64
N ALA A 106 17.98 19.66 -21.11
CA ALA A 106 18.16 19.41 -22.53
C ALA A 106 17.05 18.54 -23.13
N GLN A 107 16.32 17.79 -22.29
CA GLN A 107 15.20 16.93 -22.69
C GLN A 107 13.84 17.59 -22.46
N LYS A 108 13.78 18.92 -22.23
CA LYS A 108 12.53 19.64 -21.93
C LYS A 108 11.44 19.46 -22.99
N GLY A 109 11.81 19.19 -24.24
CA GLY A 109 10.87 18.85 -25.31
C GLY A 109 10.13 17.51 -25.12
N GLY A 110 10.70 16.57 -24.36
CA GLY A 110 10.13 15.25 -24.09
C GLY A 110 9.45 15.11 -22.72
N TRP A 111 9.49 16.15 -21.88
CA TRP A 111 8.88 16.07 -20.54
C TRP A 111 7.38 15.75 -20.62
N GLY A 112 6.93 14.82 -19.79
CA GLY A 112 5.61 14.21 -19.79
C GLY A 112 5.53 12.88 -20.55
N THR A 113 6.58 12.47 -21.26
CA THR A 113 6.57 11.22 -22.07
C THR A 113 7.46 10.11 -21.51
N GLY A 114 8.31 10.40 -20.52
CA GLY A 114 9.16 9.40 -19.90
C GLY A 114 8.45 8.50 -18.90
N GLY A 115 9.12 7.42 -18.52
CA GLY A 115 8.63 6.43 -17.57
C GLY A 115 9.72 5.46 -17.14
N PRO A 116 9.37 4.43 -16.36
CA PRO A 116 10.34 3.48 -15.80
C PRO A 116 10.76 2.38 -16.80
N GLY A 117 10.29 2.46 -18.06
CA GLY A 117 10.55 1.48 -19.11
C GLY A 117 9.52 0.35 -19.20
N TYR A 118 8.45 0.41 -18.41
CA TYR A 118 7.33 -0.54 -18.41
C TYR A 118 6.02 0.17 -18.08
N ALA A 119 4.92 -0.55 -18.27
CA ALA A 119 3.57 -0.13 -17.93
C ALA A 119 2.84 -1.24 -17.14
N PHE A 120 1.88 -0.84 -16.31
CA PHE A 120 1.01 -1.75 -15.55
C PHE A 120 -0.44 -1.25 -15.49
N GLU A 121 -1.32 -2.15 -15.08
CA GLU A 121 -2.78 -1.99 -15.04
C GLU A 121 -3.26 -0.91 -14.05
N ASP A 122 -4.48 -0.42 -14.29
CA ASP A 122 -5.18 0.45 -13.34
C ASP A 122 -5.78 -0.36 -12.17
N GLU A 123 -5.82 0.24 -10.98
CA GLU A 123 -6.42 -0.33 -9.77
C GLU A 123 -7.62 0.55 -9.35
N ILE A 124 -8.66 0.56 -10.19
CA ILE A 124 -9.87 1.38 -9.98
C ILE A 124 -10.94 0.59 -9.22
N HIS A 125 -11.44 1.16 -8.12
CA HIS A 125 -12.47 0.59 -7.27
C HIS A 125 -13.46 1.68 -6.80
N ALA A 126 -14.53 1.30 -6.08
CA ALA A 126 -15.61 2.23 -5.72
C ALA A 126 -15.14 3.41 -4.85
N GLU A 127 -14.11 3.19 -4.03
CA GLU A 127 -13.46 4.13 -3.14
C GLU A 127 -12.31 4.92 -3.82
N ASN A 128 -12.04 4.69 -5.11
CA ASN A 128 -11.05 5.45 -5.87
C ASN A 128 -11.57 6.88 -6.10
N LYS A 129 -11.12 7.84 -5.28
CA LYS A 129 -11.57 9.23 -5.31
C LYS A 129 -10.41 10.20 -5.48
N ASN A 130 -10.36 10.87 -6.63
CA ASN A 130 -9.44 11.94 -6.95
C ASN A 130 -9.88 13.25 -6.27
N LEU A 131 -9.77 13.29 -4.94
CA LEU A 131 -10.09 14.46 -4.12
C LEU A 131 -8.83 15.29 -3.87
N THR A 132 -9.04 16.54 -3.45
CA THR A 132 -7.97 17.43 -3.02
C THR A 132 -7.04 16.72 -2.02
N GLY A 133 -5.72 16.77 -2.27
CA GLY A 133 -4.70 16.17 -1.42
C GLY A 133 -4.43 14.68 -1.67
N THR A 134 -5.13 14.01 -2.59
CA THR A 134 -4.77 12.63 -2.98
C THR A 134 -3.65 12.60 -4.01
N ILE A 135 -2.86 11.53 -4.01
CA ILE A 135 -1.86 11.24 -5.05
C ILE A 135 -2.38 10.11 -5.93
N ALA A 136 -2.28 10.30 -7.25
CA ALA A 136 -2.77 9.37 -8.24
C ALA A 136 -1.81 9.20 -9.42
N MET A 137 -1.92 8.09 -10.14
CA MET A 137 -1.09 7.80 -11.30
C MET A 137 -1.49 8.65 -12.51
N ALA A 138 -0.51 9.28 -13.15
CA ALA A 138 -0.69 9.79 -14.51
C ALA A 138 -0.51 8.62 -15.49
N ASN A 139 -1.31 8.60 -16.56
CA ASN A 139 -1.27 7.56 -17.59
C ASN A 139 -1.60 8.15 -18.97
N ALA A 140 -1.40 7.34 -20.02
CA ALA A 140 -1.68 7.68 -21.42
C ALA A 140 -2.93 6.92 -21.94
N GLY A 141 -3.85 6.57 -21.04
CA GLY A 141 -4.99 5.69 -21.29
C GLY A 141 -5.00 4.46 -20.37
N PRO A 142 -6.03 3.60 -20.50
CA PRO A 142 -6.22 2.47 -19.59
C PRO A 142 -4.99 1.56 -19.54
N ASN A 143 -4.61 1.14 -18.33
CA ASN A 143 -3.52 0.20 -18.05
C ASN A 143 -2.14 0.65 -18.57
N THR A 144 -1.86 1.94 -18.49
CA THR A 144 -0.56 2.52 -18.89
C THR A 144 0.14 3.24 -17.74
N ASN A 145 -0.08 2.78 -16.51
CA ASN A 145 0.60 3.34 -15.34
C ASN A 145 2.09 3.04 -15.40
N GLY A 146 2.91 4.04 -15.05
CA GLY A 146 4.37 3.93 -15.05
C GLY A 146 4.96 4.53 -13.78
N SER A 147 5.71 5.62 -13.92
CA SER A 147 6.33 6.35 -12.80
C SER A 147 5.73 7.72 -12.57
N GLN A 148 4.97 8.23 -13.54
CA GLN A 148 4.37 9.55 -13.42
C GLN A 148 3.16 9.55 -12.51
N PHE A 149 3.06 10.57 -11.68
CA PHE A 149 1.98 10.77 -10.73
C PHE A 149 1.56 12.23 -10.70
N PHE A 150 0.40 12.51 -10.14
CA PHE A 150 -0.01 13.85 -9.77
C PHE A 150 -0.58 13.88 -8.35
N ILE A 151 -0.45 15.04 -7.69
CA ILE A 151 -1.14 15.34 -6.44
C ILE A 151 -2.28 16.30 -6.78
N ASN A 152 -3.50 15.91 -6.42
CA ASN A 152 -4.71 16.70 -6.63
C ASN A 152 -4.69 17.96 -5.76
N THR A 153 -4.96 19.11 -6.35
CA THR A 153 -5.12 20.39 -5.64
C THR A 153 -6.57 20.89 -5.68
N ALA A 154 -7.44 20.21 -6.40
CA ALA A 154 -8.89 20.36 -6.33
C ALA A 154 -9.57 18.99 -6.40
N ASP A 155 -10.88 18.96 -6.21
CA ASP A 155 -11.67 17.74 -6.35
C ASP A 155 -11.87 17.44 -7.84
N ASN A 156 -11.14 16.44 -8.34
CA ASN A 156 -11.10 16.04 -9.74
C ASN A 156 -11.88 14.73 -9.95
N VAL A 157 -13.13 14.69 -9.46
CA VAL A 157 -13.95 13.47 -9.45
C VAL A 157 -14.22 12.88 -10.83
N PHE A 158 -14.06 13.66 -11.90
CA PHE A 158 -14.12 13.23 -13.30
C PHE A 158 -12.94 12.36 -13.76
N LEU A 159 -11.95 12.15 -12.87
CA LEU A 159 -10.79 11.27 -13.02
C LEU A 159 -10.93 9.94 -12.25
N ASN A 160 -12.00 9.76 -11.46
CA ASN A 160 -12.19 8.59 -10.58
C ASN A 160 -12.20 7.24 -11.32
N ASP A 161 -12.55 7.23 -12.61
CA ASP A 161 -12.62 6.05 -13.45
C ASP A 161 -11.39 5.89 -14.36
N LYS A 162 -10.40 6.78 -14.25
CA LYS A 162 -9.27 6.90 -15.19
C LYS A 162 -7.90 6.81 -14.53
N HIS A 163 -7.78 7.22 -13.28
CA HIS A 163 -6.50 7.35 -12.59
C HIS A 163 -6.55 6.68 -11.22
N THR A 164 -5.65 5.72 -11.01
CA THR A 164 -5.48 5.01 -9.75
C THR A 164 -5.00 5.97 -8.67
N VAL A 165 -5.81 6.18 -7.64
CA VAL A 165 -5.45 6.88 -6.41
C VAL A 165 -4.76 5.87 -5.49
N PHE A 166 -3.53 6.17 -5.09
CA PHE A 166 -2.71 5.22 -4.31
C PHE A 166 -2.19 5.81 -2.99
N GLY A 167 -2.62 7.02 -2.63
CA GLY A 167 -2.25 7.65 -1.38
C GLY A 167 -2.91 8.99 -1.15
N LYS A 168 -2.55 9.62 -0.03
CA LYS A 168 -2.97 10.98 0.33
C LYS A 168 -1.88 11.71 1.09
N VAL A 169 -1.86 13.03 0.96
CA VAL A 169 -1.04 13.93 1.76
C VAL A 169 -1.57 13.95 3.19
N VAL A 170 -0.72 13.59 4.15
CA VAL A 170 -1.04 13.66 5.59
C VAL A 170 -0.34 14.83 6.29
N ARG A 171 0.77 15.34 5.72
CA ARG A 171 1.43 16.59 6.13
C ARG A 171 2.05 17.28 4.91
N GLY A 172 2.15 18.60 4.91
CA GLY A 172 2.75 19.36 3.80
C GLY A 172 1.76 19.69 2.68
N LEU A 173 0.45 19.76 2.96
CA LEU A 173 -0.53 20.22 1.96
C LEU A 173 -0.31 21.71 1.61
N ASP A 174 0.17 22.50 2.55
CA ASP A 174 0.65 23.87 2.34
C ASP A 174 1.86 23.92 1.38
N VAL A 175 2.77 22.95 1.44
CA VAL A 175 3.87 22.81 0.48
C VAL A 175 3.33 22.46 -0.91
N VAL A 176 2.34 21.56 -1.00
CA VAL A 176 1.64 21.25 -2.28
C VAL A 176 1.02 22.52 -2.87
N ARG A 177 0.35 23.35 -2.06
CA ARG A 177 -0.20 24.65 -2.50
C ARG A 177 0.89 25.63 -2.93
N LEU A 178 2.02 25.68 -2.22
CA LEU A 178 3.16 26.50 -2.61
C LEU A 178 3.74 26.09 -3.98
N ILE A 179 3.74 24.79 -4.29
CA ILE A 179 4.14 24.28 -5.61
C ILE A 179 3.10 24.69 -6.65
N GLU A 180 1.81 24.52 -6.37
CA GLU A 180 0.70 24.90 -7.24
C GLU A 180 0.73 26.38 -7.63
N ASP A 181 1.02 27.27 -6.67
CA ASP A 181 1.05 28.72 -6.87
C ASP A 181 2.34 29.21 -7.58
N THR A 182 3.24 28.30 -7.97
CA THR A 182 4.46 28.69 -8.70
C THR A 182 4.08 29.15 -10.13
N PRO A 183 4.59 30.31 -10.60
CA PRO A 183 4.33 30.77 -11.97
C PRO A 183 4.73 29.73 -13.01
N THR A 184 3.88 29.51 -14.01
CA THR A 184 4.10 28.55 -15.09
C THR A 184 4.28 29.20 -16.46
N ASP A 185 4.96 28.50 -17.38
CA ASP A 185 5.04 28.86 -18.79
C ASP A 185 3.81 28.36 -19.57
N GLY A 186 3.74 28.64 -20.88
CA GLY A 186 2.60 28.26 -21.72
C GLY A 186 2.35 26.75 -21.89
N ASN A 187 3.21 25.89 -21.35
CA ASN A 187 3.02 24.44 -21.29
C ASN A 187 2.72 23.96 -19.85
N ASP A 188 2.25 24.86 -18.99
CA ASP A 188 1.97 24.61 -17.58
C ASP A 188 3.21 24.17 -16.77
N ARG A 189 4.43 24.44 -17.27
CA ARG A 189 5.68 24.09 -16.56
C ARG A 189 6.06 25.20 -15.60
N PRO A 190 6.42 24.90 -14.34
CA PRO A 190 6.99 25.90 -13.44
C PRO A 190 8.17 26.64 -14.07
N VAL A 191 8.13 27.98 -14.05
CA VAL A 191 9.21 28.85 -14.55
C VAL A 191 10.47 28.66 -13.70
N SER A 192 10.28 28.51 -12.39
CA SER A 192 11.33 28.07 -11.46
C SER A 192 11.14 26.58 -11.17
N SER A 193 12.17 25.78 -11.45
CA SER A 193 12.14 24.34 -11.25
C SER A 193 11.75 23.96 -9.81
N VAL A 194 10.72 23.11 -9.69
CA VAL A 194 10.36 22.44 -8.44
C VAL A 194 10.86 21.00 -8.53
N VAL A 195 11.81 20.64 -7.67
CA VAL A 195 12.61 19.42 -7.79
C VAL A 195 12.33 18.52 -6.60
N ILE A 196 12.15 17.22 -6.85
CA ILE A 196 12.13 16.17 -5.84
C ILE A 196 13.59 15.82 -5.52
N GLU A 197 14.03 16.15 -4.31
CA GLU A 197 15.40 15.91 -3.84
C GLU A 197 15.57 14.45 -3.40
N GLY A 198 14.49 13.84 -2.91
CA GLY A 198 14.43 12.41 -2.64
C GLY A 198 13.14 11.99 -1.93
N ILE A 199 12.92 10.69 -1.83
CA ILE A 199 11.76 10.12 -1.13
C ILE A 199 12.26 9.12 -0.09
N ILE A 200 11.89 9.34 1.17
CA ILE A 200 12.26 8.49 2.31
C ILE A 200 11.06 7.64 2.69
N VAL A 201 11.24 6.32 2.72
CA VAL A 201 10.23 5.38 3.24
C VAL A 201 10.41 5.28 4.75
N LYS A 202 9.34 5.48 5.52
CA LYS A 202 9.34 5.39 7.00
C LYS A 202 9.27 3.94 7.49
#